data_AF-A0A060C1I2-F1
#
_entry.id   AF-A0A060C1I2-F1
#
_cell.length_a   1.000
_cell.length_b   1.000
_cell.length_c   1.000
_cell.angle_alpha   90.00
_cell.angle_beta   90.00
_cell.angle_gamma   90.00
#
_symmetry.space_group_name_H-M   'P 1'
#
loop_
_entity.id
_entity.type
_entity.pdbx_description
1 polymer ?
#
loop_
_entity_poly.entity_id
_entity_poly.type
_entity_poly.pdbx_seq_one_letter_code
_entity_poly.pdbx_strand_id
1 'polypeptide(L)' 'MSQAMHRFVDGHLTPARYRAKPRPVVYNSWEATMFDFTERKLLGFAKTASSLGMELFVLDDGWFTERDDDDRRT' A
#
# COMPACT_ATOMS: atom_id res chain seq x y z
N MET A 1 -14.42 -12.44 24.05
CA MET A 1 -14.24 -10.97 24.10
C MET A 1 -13.86 -10.40 22.72
N SER A 2 -12.78 -10.86 22.07
CA SER A 2 -12.31 -10.32 20.79
C SER A 2 -13.33 -10.35 19.64
N GLN A 3 -14.07 -11.45 19.48
CA GLN A 3 -15.12 -11.54 18.45
C GLN A 3 -16.24 -10.51 18.63
N ALA A 4 -16.58 -10.16 19.88
CA ALA A 4 -17.57 -9.13 20.16
C ALA A 4 -17.05 -7.75 19.75
N MET A 5 -15.76 -7.47 20.02
CA MET A 5 -15.12 -6.24 19.58
C MET A 5 -14.96 -6.17 18.06
N HIS A 6 -14.60 -7.25 17.37
CA HIS A 6 -14.53 -7.27 15.91
C HIS A 6 -15.87 -6.89 15.27
N ARG A 7 -16.98 -7.47 15.75
CA ARG A 7 -18.34 -7.13 15.28
C ARG A 7 -18.72 -5.68 15.59
N PHE A 8 -18.34 -5.18 16.75
CA PHE A 8 -18.60 -3.79 17.13
C PHE A 8 -17.86 -2.82 16.19
N VAL A 9 -16.55 -3.02 15.98
CA VAL A 9 -15.71 -2.16 15.12
C VAL A 9 -16.18 -2.20 13.67
N ASP A 10 -16.46 -3.38 13.12
CA ASP A 10 -16.93 -3.51 11.74
C ASP A 10 -18.32 -2.89 11.56
N GLY A 11 -19.25 -3.15 12.47
CA GLY A 11 -20.64 -2.68 12.37
C GLY A 11 -20.84 -1.19 12.66
N HIS A 12 -20.03 -0.59 13.55
CA HIS A 12 -20.31 0.74 14.10
C HIS A 12 -19.21 1.78 13.90
N LEU A 13 -17.95 1.38 13.65
CA LEU A 13 -16.83 2.32 13.51
C LEU A 13 -16.28 2.42 12.08
N THR A 14 -16.12 1.28 11.40
CA THR A 14 -15.59 1.25 10.02
C THR A 14 -16.51 2.03 9.09
N PRO A 15 -16.03 2.87 8.16
CA PRO A 15 -16.92 3.57 7.21
C PRO A 15 -17.70 2.59 6.34
N ALA A 16 -19.01 2.83 6.14
CA ALA A 16 -19.90 1.93 5.41
C ALA A 16 -19.39 1.56 4.00
N ARG A 17 -18.71 2.50 3.32
CA ARG A 17 -18.13 2.27 1.99
C ARG A 17 -17.05 1.19 1.94
N TYR A 18 -16.52 0.77 3.09
CA TYR A 18 -15.43 -0.20 3.24
C TYR A 18 -15.84 -1.46 4.02
N ARG A 19 -17.03 -1.51 4.62
CA ARG A 19 -17.54 -2.68 5.34
C ARG A 19 -17.89 -3.80 4.36
N ALA A 20 -17.67 -5.05 4.77
CA ALA A 20 -18.00 -6.26 4.00
C ALA A 20 -17.50 -6.26 2.54
N LYS A 21 -16.49 -5.45 2.22
CA LYS A 21 -15.85 -5.43 0.90
C LYS A 21 -14.50 -6.17 0.97
N PRO A 22 -14.24 -7.11 0.04
CA PRO A 22 -12.91 -7.67 -0.14
C PRO A 22 -11.88 -6.55 -0.30
N ARG A 23 -10.70 -6.73 0.29
CA ARG A 23 -9.58 -5.79 0.14
C ARG A 23 -8.68 -6.28 -1.00
N PRO A 24 -8.17 -5.36 -1.83
CA PRO A 24 -7.34 -5.75 -2.95
C PRO A 24 -6.06 -6.42 -2.44
N VAL A 25 -5.55 -7.40 -3.19
CA VAL A 25 -4.20 -7.91 -3.04
C VAL A 25 -3.23 -6.85 -3.59
N VAL A 26 -2.39 -6.30 -2.71
CA VAL A 26 -1.57 -5.12 -3.02
C VAL A 26 -0.09 -5.48 -3.22
N TYR A 27 0.57 -4.79 -4.17
CA TYR A 27 2.02 -4.72 -4.29
C TYR A 27 2.47 -3.36 -3.75
N ASN A 28 3.30 -3.35 -2.72
CA ASN A 28 3.89 -2.14 -2.18
C ASN A 28 5.37 -2.07 -2.56
N SER A 29 5.85 -0.92 -3.03
CA SER A 29 7.22 -0.78 -3.55
C SER A 29 8.32 -0.70 -2.48
N TRP A 30 7.98 -0.53 -1.19
CA TRP A 30 8.92 -0.17 -0.14
C TRP A 30 10.13 -1.11 -0.05
N GLU A 31 9.94 -2.39 0.29
CA GLU A 31 11.06 -3.32 0.41
C GLU A 31 11.75 -3.64 -0.92
N ALA A 32 11.09 -3.37 -2.06
CA ALA A 32 11.64 -3.64 -3.39
C ALA A 32 12.67 -2.60 -3.83
N THR A 33 12.54 -1.35 -3.36
CA THR A 33 13.40 -0.25 -3.82
C THR A 33 13.94 0.63 -2.72
N MET A 34 13.29 0.67 -1.55
CA MET A 34 13.42 1.78 -0.59
C MET A 34 13.34 3.09 -1.39
N PHE A 35 14.33 3.98 -1.22
CA PHE A 35 14.45 5.23 -1.97
C PHE A 35 15.08 5.09 -3.38
N ASP A 36 15.73 3.97 -3.72
CA ASP A 36 16.38 3.78 -5.04
C ASP A 36 15.39 3.30 -6.12
N PHE A 37 14.44 4.17 -6.47
CA PHE A 37 13.53 3.91 -7.58
C PHE A 37 13.57 4.97 -8.69
N THR A 38 13.10 4.54 -9.85
CA THR A 38 12.76 5.43 -10.97
C THR A 38 11.40 5.00 -11.49
N GLU A 39 10.72 5.88 -12.22
CA GLU A 39 9.44 5.55 -12.86
C GLU A 39 9.53 4.25 -13.68
N ARG A 40 10.62 4.06 -14.43
CA ARG A 40 10.84 2.85 -15.24
C ARG A 40 10.92 1.57 -14.40
N LYS A 41 11.61 1.60 -13.25
CA LYS A 41 11.68 0.45 -12.31
C LYS A 41 10.27 0.14 -11.78
N LEU A 42 9.56 1.16 -11.30
CA LEU A 42 8.21 1.01 -10.74
C LEU A 42 7.21 0.45 -11.76
N LEU A 43 7.22 0.96 -13.00
CA LEU A 43 6.38 0.44 -14.08
C LEU A 43 6.71 -1.01 -14.43
N GLY A 44 7.97 -1.42 -14.31
CA GLY A 44 8.38 -2.82 -14.43
C GLY A 44 7.71 -3.70 -13.37
N PHE A 45 7.81 -3.30 -12.10
CA PHE A 45 7.17 -4.02 -11.00
C PHE A 45 5.65 -4.06 -11.14
N ALA A 46 5.01 -2.95 -11.53
CA ALA A 46 3.56 -2.91 -11.72
C ALA A 46 3.08 -3.88 -12.80
N LYS A 47 3.82 -4.01 -13.92
CA LYS A 47 3.51 -4.98 -14.98
C LYS A 47 3.66 -6.42 -14.50
N THR A 48 4.74 -6.73 -13.77
CA THR A 48 4.94 -8.08 -13.19
C THR A 48 3.87 -8.39 -12.15
N ALA A 49 3.58 -7.48 -11.23
CA ALA A 49 2.53 -7.63 -10.22
C ALA A 49 1.16 -7.87 -10.87
N SER A 50 0.82 -7.12 -11.90
CA SER A 50 -0.40 -7.31 -12.68
C SER A 50 -0.45 -8.71 -13.33
N SER A 51 0.66 -9.19 -13.90
CA SER A 51 0.72 -10.55 -14.47
C SER A 51 0.57 -11.68 -13.45
N LEU A 52 0.84 -11.39 -12.17
CA LEU A 52 0.65 -12.31 -11.04
C LEU A 52 -0.76 -12.21 -10.42
N GLY A 53 -1.63 -11.36 -10.96
CA GLY A 53 -3.01 -11.19 -10.47
C GLY A 53 -3.16 -10.21 -9.30
N MET A 54 -2.16 -9.37 -9.02
CA MET A 54 -2.28 -8.32 -8.01
C MET A 54 -3.19 -7.19 -8.50
N GLU A 55 -3.93 -6.58 -7.58
CA GLU A 55 -5.06 -5.69 -7.90
C GLU A 55 -4.74 -4.20 -7.70
N LEU A 56 -3.69 -3.88 -6.93
CA LEU A 56 -3.30 -2.51 -6.62
C LEU A 56 -1.79 -2.39 -6.48
N PHE A 57 -1.20 -1.40 -7.15
CA PHE A 57 0.18 -0.99 -6.95
C PHE A 57 0.25 0.24 -6.04
N VAL A 58 0.99 0.15 -4.95
CA VAL A 58 1.20 1.21 -3.97
C VAL A 58 2.63 1.73 -4.12
N LEU A 59 2.74 2.99 -4.55
CA LEU A 59 3.99 3.75 -4.50
C LEU A 59 4.22 4.20 -3.06
N ASP A 60 5.27 3.68 -2.43
CA ASP A 60 5.67 4.04 -1.06
C ASP A 60 6.61 5.27 -1.05
N ASP A 61 7.27 5.53 0.09
CA ASP A 61 8.08 6.72 0.35
C ASP A 61 9.17 6.98 -0.71
N GLY A 62 9.54 8.25 -0.88
CA GLY A 62 10.54 8.74 -1.83
C GLY A 62 9.99 9.40 -3.10
N TRP A 63 8.66 9.45 -3.28
CA TRP A 63 8.06 10.01 -4.51
C TRP A 63 7.97 11.54 -4.53
N PHE A 64 8.10 12.18 -3.37
CA PHE A 64 8.09 13.63 -3.25
C PHE A 64 9.51 14.20 -3.25
N THR A 65 9.60 15.51 -3.47
CA THR A 65 10.86 16.22 -3.73
C THR A 65 11.92 15.99 -2.66
N GLU A 66 13.14 15.64 -3.10
CA GLU A 66 14.35 15.51 -2.28
C GLU A 66 14.23 14.50 -1.11
N ARG A 67 13.45 13.43 -1.31
CA ARG A 67 13.29 12.33 -0.37
C ARG A 67 14.08 11.10 -0.82
N ASP A 68 15.40 11.24 -0.81
CA ASP A 68 16.31 10.14 -1.16
C ASP A 68 16.78 9.34 0.07
N ASP A 69 16.46 9.82 1.28
CA ASP A 69 16.75 9.19 2.57
C ASP A 69 15.76 9.57 3.68
N ASP A 70 15.89 8.87 4.81
CA ASP A 70 15.11 9.10 6.04
C ASP A 70 15.75 10.10 7.02
N ASP A 71 16.97 10.56 6.75
CA ASP A 71 17.79 11.33 7.68
C ASP A 71 17.58 12.85 7.55
N ARG A 72 16.74 13.28 6.61
CA ARG A 72 16.43 14.69 6.41
C ARG A 72 15.65 15.29 7.59
N ARG A 73 16.38 15.85 8.55
CA ARG A 73 15.85 16.76 9.57
C ARG A 73 15.61 18.13 8.93
N THR A 74 14.37 18.61 9.02
CA THR A 74 13.99 20.00 8.72
C THR A 74 14.81 21.00 9.50
#